data_AF-A0A364YBE3-F1
#
_entry.id   AF-A0A364YBE3-F1
#
_cell.length_a   1.000
_cell.length_b   1.000
_cell.length_c   1.000
_cell.angle_alpha   90.00
_cell.angle_beta   90.00
_cell.angle_gamma   90.00
#
_symmetry.space_group_name_H-M   'P 1'
#
loop_
_entity.id
_entity.type
_entity.pdbx_description
1 polymer ?
#
loop_
_entity_poly.entity_id
_entity_poly.type
_entity_poly.pdbx_seq_one_letter_code
_entity_poly.pdbx_strand_id
1 'polypeptide(L)'
;MSKYKFTKNVGGPIDQNKAKQWIKKYGDKHPGNVHAYFFGTDIIQTIISHPEAVGMRVYFSYGDEDKLQMVLIGAREDGSNIWPEDAGKDAAAAGTVADMGLPCPPYC
;
A
#
# COMPACT_ATOMS: atom_id res chain seq x y z
N MET A 1 -5.94 -24.25 2.70
CA MET A 1 -6.38 -23.16 1.80
C MET A 1 -6.91 -22.02 2.66
N SER A 2 -6.42 -20.79 2.47
CA SER A 2 -6.82 -19.63 3.28
C SER A 2 -8.33 -19.38 3.17
N LYS A 3 -8.99 -19.10 4.29
CA LYS A 3 -10.45 -18.85 4.37
C LYS A 3 -10.87 -17.51 3.74
N TYR A 4 -9.91 -16.67 3.34
CA TYR A 4 -10.15 -15.34 2.80
C TYR A 4 -9.67 -15.28 1.35
N LYS A 5 -10.62 -15.01 0.44
CA LYS A 5 -10.35 -14.76 -0.99
C LYS A 5 -10.11 -13.27 -1.17
N PHE A 6 -9.05 -12.89 -1.87
CA PHE A 6 -8.79 -11.48 -2.17
C PHE A 6 -9.67 -11.09 -3.36
N THR A 7 -10.57 -10.13 -3.17
CA THR A 7 -11.53 -9.69 -4.20
C THR A 7 -11.56 -8.17 -4.27
N LYS A 8 -11.99 -7.62 -5.41
CA LYS A 8 -12.05 -6.18 -5.66
C LYS A 8 -12.92 -5.37 -4.70
N ASN A 9 -13.79 -6.05 -3.93
CA ASN A 9 -14.70 -5.46 -2.95
C ASN A 9 -14.24 -5.62 -1.49
N VAL A 10 -13.03 -6.11 -1.23
CA VAL A 10 -12.47 -6.14 0.13
C VAL A 10 -12.14 -4.71 0.58
N GLY A 11 -12.64 -4.35 1.76
CA GLY A 11 -12.52 -3.00 2.34
C GLY A 11 -13.86 -2.29 2.42
N GLY A 12 -13.88 -1.08 2.97
CA GLY A 12 -15.09 -0.28 3.09
C GLY A 12 -14.85 1.07 3.76
N PRO A 13 -15.75 2.04 3.57
CA PRO A 13 -15.64 3.34 4.20
C PRO A 13 -15.76 3.24 5.72
N ILE A 14 -15.12 4.17 6.42
CA ILE A 14 -15.28 4.37 7.87
C ILE A 14 -15.82 5.77 8.14
N ASP A 15 -16.47 5.94 9.29
CA ASP A 15 -16.93 7.25 9.75
C ASP A 15 -15.77 8.25 9.93
N GLN A 16 -16.00 9.53 9.59
CA GLN A 16 -14.97 10.57 9.64
C GLN A 16 -14.46 10.81 11.06
N ASN A 17 -15.34 10.83 12.07
CA ASN A 17 -14.92 11.05 13.45
C ASN A 17 -14.09 9.88 13.96
N LYS A 18 -14.50 8.66 13.61
CA LYS A 18 -13.73 7.45 13.89
C LYS A 18 -12.34 7.49 13.25
N ALA A 19 -12.22 7.91 11.99
CA ALA A 19 -10.94 8.09 11.31
C ALA A 19 -10.03 9.10 12.03
N LYS A 20 -10.55 10.28 12.35
CA LYS A 20 -9.82 11.33 13.10
C LYS A 20 -9.35 10.85 14.47
N GLN A 21 -10.21 10.12 15.21
CA GLN A 21 -9.87 9.54 16.50
C GLN A 21 -8.72 8.53 16.40
N TRP A 22 -8.71 7.68 15.36
CA TRP A 22 -7.65 6.70 15.15
C TRP A 22 -6.32 7.36 14.80
N ILE A 23 -6.34 8.34 13.89
CA ILE A 23 -5.14 9.11 13.51
C ILE A 23 -4.56 9.82 14.75
N LYS A 24 -5.41 10.52 15.53
CA LYS A 24 -4.97 11.18 16.76
C LYS A 24 -4.38 10.18 17.76
N LYS A 25 -5.05 9.05 17.98
CA LYS A 25 -4.58 8.01 18.92
C LYS A 25 -3.21 7.45 18.53
N TYR A 26 -2.92 7.31 17.23
CA TYR A 26 -1.60 6.90 16.77
C TYR A 26 -0.55 8.00 17.01
N GLY A 27 -0.86 9.25 16.65
CA GLY A 27 0.03 10.39 16.87
C GLY A 27 0.39 10.60 18.35
N ASP A 28 -0.59 10.53 19.25
CA ASP A 28 -0.39 10.66 20.70
C ASP A 28 0.54 9.57 21.27
N LYS A 29 0.53 8.36 20.68
CA LYS A 29 1.36 7.22 21.11
C LYS A 29 2.76 7.22 20.51
N HIS A 30 2.95 7.89 19.39
CA HIS A 30 4.19 7.89 18.62
C HIS A 30 4.58 9.32 18.25
N PRO A 31 4.81 10.20 19.23
CA PRO A 31 5.14 11.60 18.97
C PRO A 31 6.45 11.69 18.17
N GLY A 32 6.44 12.50 17.11
CA GLY A 32 7.62 12.72 16.25
C GLY A 32 7.87 11.64 15.18
N ASN A 33 7.10 10.55 15.18
CA ASN A 33 7.20 9.54 14.13
C ASN A 33 6.41 9.96 12.87
N VAL A 34 6.73 9.34 11.74
CA VAL A 34 5.91 9.44 10.53
C VAL A 34 4.52 8.85 10.83
N HIS A 35 3.50 9.64 10.53
CA HIS A 35 2.09 9.29 10.74
C HIS A 35 1.39 8.86 9.46
N ALA A 36 1.85 9.35 8.30
CA ALA A 36 1.28 9.02 7.01
C ALA A 36 2.32 9.12 5.89
N TYR A 37 2.03 8.42 4.80
CA TYR A 37 2.73 8.55 3.53
C TYR A 37 1.73 8.99 2.45
N PHE A 38 2.07 10.04 1.73
CA PHE A 38 1.31 10.47 0.55
C PHE A 38 1.84 9.77 -0.70
N PHE A 39 0.93 9.19 -1.48
CA PHE A 39 1.22 8.62 -2.79
C PHE A 39 0.37 9.32 -3.84
N GLY A 40 0.99 9.66 -4.97
CA GLY A 40 0.27 10.21 -6.12
C GLY A 40 -0.73 9.20 -6.68
N THR A 41 -1.80 9.69 -7.30
CA THR A 41 -2.83 8.85 -7.91
C THR A 41 -2.27 7.98 -9.03
N ASP A 42 -1.29 8.49 -9.79
CA ASP A 42 -0.75 7.82 -10.97
C ASP A 42 -0.09 6.49 -10.61
N ILE A 43 0.73 6.45 -9.55
CA ILE A 43 1.40 5.22 -9.13
C ILE A 43 0.41 4.19 -8.58
N ILE A 44 -0.62 4.65 -7.86
CA ILE A 44 -1.71 3.79 -7.38
C ILE A 44 -2.44 3.19 -8.58
N GLN A 45 -2.78 4.01 -9.57
CA GLN A 45 -3.49 3.57 -10.77
C GLN A 45 -2.64 2.57 -11.56
N THR A 46 -1.35 2.80 -11.74
CA THR A 46 -0.43 1.85 -12.40
C THR A 46 -0.46 0.48 -11.74
N ILE A 47 -0.42 0.42 -10.40
CA ILE A 47 -0.46 -0.85 -9.65
C ILE A 47 -1.81 -1.56 -9.83
N ILE A 48 -2.93 -0.87 -9.63
CA ILE A 48 -4.26 -1.51 -9.64
C ILE A 48 -4.80 -1.76 -11.05
N SER A 49 -4.21 -1.16 -12.09
CA SER A 49 -4.59 -1.39 -13.49
C SER A 49 -4.01 -2.69 -14.05
N HIS A 50 -3.11 -3.36 -13.33
CA HIS A 50 -2.59 -4.65 -13.75
C HIS A 50 -3.74 -5.67 -13.92
N PRO A 51 -3.83 -6.44 -15.02
CA PRO A 51 -4.98 -7.29 -15.32
C PRO A 51 -5.31 -8.31 -14.22
N GLU A 52 -4.29 -8.83 -13.56
CA GLU A 52 -4.42 -9.81 -12.47
C GLU A 52 -4.64 -9.17 -11.08
N ALA A 53 -4.55 -7.84 -10.96
CA ALA A 53 -4.73 -7.16 -9.69
C ALA A 53 -6.20 -7.15 -9.28
N VAL A 54 -6.48 -7.72 -8.11
CA VAL A 54 -7.77 -7.59 -7.41
C VAL A 54 -7.74 -6.55 -6.30
N GLY A 55 -6.56 -5.98 -6.02
CA GLY A 55 -6.36 -4.94 -5.04
C GLY A 55 -4.89 -4.57 -4.88
N MET A 56 -4.62 -3.69 -3.92
CA MET A 56 -3.28 -3.25 -3.54
C MET A 56 -2.99 -3.67 -2.10
N ARG A 57 -1.78 -4.17 -1.87
CA ARG A 57 -1.25 -4.49 -0.56
C ARG A 57 -0.23 -3.42 -0.17
N VAL A 58 -0.28 -3.01 1.09
CA VAL A 58 0.67 -2.05 1.68
C VAL A 58 1.46 -2.78 2.75
N TYR A 59 2.78 -2.84 2.59
CA TYR A 59 3.70 -3.34 3.60
C TYR A 59 4.30 -2.18 4.38
N PHE A 60 4.38 -2.31 5.70
CA PHE A 60 5.27 -1.49 6.51
C PHE A 60 6.68 -2.08 6.41
N SER A 61 7.65 -1.26 6.03
CA SER A 61 9.05 -1.65 5.87
C SER A 61 9.96 -0.68 6.61
N TYR A 62 11.23 -1.02 6.74
CA TYR A 62 12.28 -0.07 7.07
C TYR A 62 13.15 0.10 5.83
N GLY A 63 13.30 1.33 5.37
CA GLY A 63 14.19 1.66 4.24
C GLY A 63 15.65 1.69 4.65
N ASP A 64 16.53 2.10 3.73
CA ASP A 64 17.99 2.09 3.92
C ASP A 64 18.49 2.93 5.12
N GLU A 65 17.69 3.88 5.59
CA GLU A 65 17.99 4.74 6.75
C GLU A 65 17.32 4.27 8.05
N ASP A 66 16.86 3.01 8.14
CA ASP A 66 16.06 2.46 9.26
C ASP A 66 14.81 3.31 9.59
N LYS A 67 14.35 4.10 8.63
CA LYS A 67 13.10 4.86 8.72
C LYS A 67 11.95 4.00 8.23
N LEU A 68 10.83 4.05 8.97
CA LEU A 68 9.59 3.39 8.57
C LEU A 68 9.21 3.87 7.17
N GLN A 69 9.07 2.97 6.21
CA GLN A 69 8.62 3.20 4.83
C GLN A 69 7.36 2.37 4.55
N MET A 70 6.72 2.64 3.41
CA MET A 70 5.59 1.86 2.93
C MET A 70 5.84 1.37 1.51
N VAL A 71 5.71 0.06 1.30
CA VAL A 71 5.82 -0.55 -0.02
C VAL A 71 4.43 -0.94 -0.51
N LEU A 72 4.06 -0.45 -1.69
CA LEU A 72 2.78 -0.70 -2.36
C LEU A 72 3.00 -1.73 -3.46
N ILE A 73 2.16 -2.76 -3.50
CA ILE A 73 2.23 -3.82 -4.52
C ILE A 73 0.83 -4.31 -4.89
N GLY A 74 0.66 -4.73 -6.14
CA GLY A 74 -0.57 -5.39 -6.60
C GLY A 74 -0.72 -6.77 -5.96
N ALA A 75 -1.95 -7.17 -5.66
CA ALA A 75 -2.27 -8.51 -5.16
C ALA A 75 -3.23 -9.24 -6.10
N ARG A 76 -3.00 -10.54 -6.31
CA ARG A 76 -3.86 -11.45 -7.08
C ARG A 76 -4.97 -12.03 -6.21
N GLU A 77 -5.95 -12.64 -6.87
CA GLU A 77 -7.12 -13.27 -6.22
C GLU A 77 -6.75 -14.40 -5.24
N ASP A 78 -5.66 -15.11 -5.53
CA ASP A 78 -5.11 -16.17 -4.67
C ASP A 78 -4.33 -15.62 -3.46
N GLY A 79 -4.13 -14.30 -3.39
CA GLY A 79 -3.41 -13.61 -2.33
C GLY A 79 -1.91 -13.43 -2.57
N SER A 80 -1.36 -13.95 -3.66
CA SER A 80 0.02 -13.69 -4.07
C SER A 80 0.21 -12.22 -4.46
N ASN A 81 1.43 -11.71 -4.33
CA ASN A 81 1.75 -10.37 -4.84
C ASN A 81 2.17 -10.49 -6.31
N ILE A 82 1.95 -9.42 -7.06
CA ILE A 82 2.36 -9.28 -8.45
C ILE A 82 3.72 -8.60 -8.45
N TRP A 83 4.79 -9.39 -8.58
CA TRP A 83 6.15 -8.89 -8.59
C TRP A 83 6.63 -8.58 -10.02
N PRO A 84 7.61 -7.69 -10.22
CA PRO A 84 8.19 -7.44 -11.53
C PRO A 84 8.81 -8.69 -12.16
N GLU A 85 9.38 -9.59 -11.36
CA GLU A 85 9.98 -10.85 -11.82
C GLU A 85 8.96 -11.88 -12.34
N ASP A 86 7.69 -11.78 -11.93
CA ASP A 86 6.62 -12.68 -12.38
C ASP A 86 6.42 -12.59 -13.92
N ALA A 87 6.82 -11.46 -14.52
CA ALA A 87 6.66 -11.18 -15.94
C ALA A 87 7.49 -12.08 -16.86
N GLY A 88 8.61 -12.63 -16.37
CA GLY A 88 9.59 -13.32 -17.21
C GLY A 88 10.05 -12.46 -18.38
N LYS A 89 9.63 -12.80 -19.61
CA LYS A 89 9.94 -12.04 -20.85
C LYS A 89 8.83 -11.09 -21.29
N ASP A 90 7.65 -11.19 -20.69
CA ASP A 90 6.50 -10.36 -21.06
C ASP A 90 6.43 -9.13 -20.17
N ALA A 91 6.94 -8.01 -20.66
CA ALA A 91 6.91 -6.75 -19.93
C ALA A 91 5.48 -6.28 -19.56
N ALA A 92 4.45 -6.73 -20.27
CA ALA A 92 3.07 -6.38 -19.96
C ALA A 92 2.52 -7.13 -18.73
N ALA A 93 3.17 -8.23 -18.32
CA ALA A 93 2.84 -9.00 -17.12
C ALA A 93 3.64 -8.56 -15.89
N ALA A 94 4.47 -7.52 -16.02
CA ALA A 94 5.31 -7.06 -14.92
C ALA A 94 4.50 -6.29 -13.89
N GLY A 95 4.57 -6.75 -12.63
CA GLY A 95 4.07 -5.99 -11.51
C GLY A 95 4.84 -4.67 -11.34
N THR A 96 4.16 -3.67 -10.77
CA THR A 96 4.81 -2.45 -10.30
C THR A 96 4.89 -2.50 -8.77
N VAL A 97 6.08 -2.25 -8.24
CA VAL A 97 6.33 -2.06 -6.81
C VAL A 97 6.63 -0.59 -6.61
N ALA A 98 5.92 0.05 -5.70
CA ALA A 98 6.12 1.46 -5.40
C ALA A 98 6.55 1.68 -3.96
N ASP A 99 7.52 2.57 -3.82
CA ASP A 99 8.01 3.20 -2.61
C ASP A 99 8.26 4.69 -2.97
N MET A 100 8.72 5.54 -2.04
CA MET A 100 8.89 6.99 -2.20
C MET A 100 7.62 7.82 -1.98
N GLY A 101 6.74 7.37 -1.09
CA GLY A 101 5.70 8.25 -0.59
C GLY A 101 6.31 9.45 0.15
N LEU A 102 5.64 10.60 0.15
CA LEU A 102 6.08 11.74 0.96
C LEU A 102 5.68 11.51 2.43
N PRO A 103 6.64 11.47 3.38
CA PRO A 103 6.33 11.26 4.79
C PRO A 103 5.74 12.53 5.42
N CYS A 104 4.72 12.33 6.26
CA CYS A 104 4.13 13.36 7.11
C CYS A 104 4.34 12.97 8.58
N PRO A 105 5.11 13.73 9.38
CA PRO A 105 5.94 14.90 9.02
C PRO A 105 7.23 14.54 8.24
N PRO A 106 7.90 15.50 7.56
CA PRO A 106 7.66 16.95 7.58
C PRO A 106 6.70 17.47 6.49
N TYR A 107 6.27 16.64 5.56
CA TYR A 107 5.44 17.07 4.42
C TYR A 107 3.97 16.73 4.68
N CYS A 108 3.29 17.65 5.36
CA CYS A 108 1.85 17.70 5.58
C CYS A 108 1.35 19.06 5.08
#